data_AF-A0A933K1K8-F1
#
_entry.id   AF-A0A933K1K8-F1
#
_cell.length_a   1.000
_cell.length_b   1.000
_cell.length_c   1.000
_cell.angle_alpha   90.00
_cell.angle_beta   90.00
_cell.angle_gamma   90.00
#
_symmetry.space_group_name_H-M   'P 1'
#
loop_
_entity.id
_entity.type
_entity.pdbx_description
1 polymer ?
#
loop_
_entity_poly.entity_id
_entity_poly.type
_entity_poly.pdbx_seq_one_letter_code
_entity_poly.pdbx_strand_id
1 'polypeptide(L)'
;MTGLDLAGTLGPIPPSWMGHRLDTPQERSRWPDFALFVGRTLERVLDGERVGVGEGPTDLVHVTFKETDLMGHAYGYPTPEFSRALRLVDEALGRIVEKLRAVVGADRLVVVVMADHGSLPLSLVRRAPVVKDQELEKWLLERLPVRPGHRRWLRKITGFQVFVDPDALQENRISPAEIACVLEQHPMVHSAFVGSALPKTRSDPR
;
A
#
# COMPACT_ATOMS: atom_id res chain seq x y z
N MET A 1 -16.69 19.77 -17.59
CA MET A 1 -16.35 18.55 -16.83
C MET A 1 -17.58 17.67 -16.76
N THR A 2 -17.74 16.73 -17.70
CA THR A 2 -18.72 15.65 -17.57
C THR A 2 -18.21 14.69 -16.50
N GLY A 3 -19.02 14.47 -15.46
CA GLY A 3 -18.67 13.57 -14.36
C GLY A 3 -18.31 12.18 -14.91
N LEU A 4 -17.24 11.59 -14.36
CA LEU A 4 -16.86 10.21 -14.64
C LEU A 4 -18.00 9.29 -14.22
N ASP A 5 -18.81 8.88 -15.19
CA ASP A 5 -19.83 7.86 -14.98
C ASP A 5 -19.15 6.50 -14.77
N LEU A 6 -18.97 6.17 -13.49
CA LEU A 6 -18.48 4.87 -13.03
C LEU A 6 -19.33 3.72 -13.62
N ALA A 7 -20.65 3.89 -13.70
CA ALA A 7 -21.56 2.86 -14.20
C ALA A 7 -21.44 2.70 -15.73
N GLY A 8 -21.33 3.80 -16.47
CA GLY A 8 -21.12 3.79 -17.91
C GLY A 8 -19.74 3.28 -18.34
N THR A 9 -18.76 3.28 -17.43
CA THR A 9 -17.38 2.87 -17.74
C THR A 9 -17.05 1.46 -17.28
N LEU A 10 -17.66 0.93 -16.21
CA LEU A 10 -17.44 -0.44 -15.71
C LEU A 10 -18.61 -1.38 -15.94
N GLY A 11 -19.82 -0.87 -16.16
CA GLY A 11 -21.05 -1.63 -15.91
C GLY A 11 -21.31 -1.80 -14.41
N PRO A 12 -22.43 -2.47 -14.04
CA PRO A 12 -22.74 -2.74 -12.64
C PRO A 12 -21.72 -3.72 -12.03
N ILE A 13 -21.25 -3.40 -10.82
CA ILE A 13 -20.42 -4.33 -10.04
C ILE A 13 -21.26 -5.61 -9.79
N PRO A 14 -20.74 -6.81 -10.12
CA PRO A 14 -21.49 -8.04 -9.90
C PRO A 14 -21.67 -8.31 -8.40
N PRO A 15 -22.70 -9.07 -7.98
CA PRO A 15 -22.89 -9.42 -6.58
C PRO A 15 -21.80 -10.37 -6.04
N SER A 16 -21.11 -11.08 -6.93
CA SER A 16 -19.99 -11.97 -6.59
C SER A 16 -19.00 -12.08 -7.73
N TRP A 17 -17.76 -12.47 -7.41
CA TRP A 17 -16.70 -12.71 -8.37
C TRP A 17 -15.78 -13.83 -7.86
N MET A 18 -15.50 -14.83 -8.71
CA MET A 18 -14.68 -16.01 -8.35
C MET A 18 -15.12 -16.71 -7.04
N GLY A 19 -16.42 -16.72 -6.75
CA GLY A 19 -16.97 -17.30 -5.51
C GLY A 19 -16.92 -16.38 -4.28
N HIS A 20 -16.34 -15.19 -4.40
CA HIS A 20 -16.30 -14.18 -3.35
C HIS A 20 -17.50 -13.24 -3.47
N ARG A 21 -18.19 -12.96 -2.36
CA ARG A 21 -19.28 -11.98 -2.32
C ARG A 21 -18.72 -10.55 -2.36
N LEU A 22 -19.43 -9.64 -3.01
CA LEU A 22 -19.06 -8.23 -3.17
C LEU A 22 -20.11 -7.31 -2.52
N ASP A 23 -20.51 -7.64 -1.30
CA ASP A 23 -21.65 -6.98 -0.64
C ASP A 23 -21.25 -5.65 -0.01
N THR A 24 -20.07 -5.60 0.61
CA THR A 24 -19.55 -4.43 1.32
C THR A 24 -18.63 -3.58 0.43
N PRO A 25 -18.43 -2.29 0.73
CA PRO A 25 -17.45 -1.46 0.01
C PRO A 25 -16.04 -2.07 -0.03
N GLN A 26 -15.61 -2.69 1.06
CA GLN A 26 -14.30 -3.33 1.18
C GLN A 26 -14.18 -4.60 0.33
N GLU A 27 -15.27 -5.34 0.14
CA GLU A 27 -15.28 -6.49 -0.77
C GLU A 27 -15.36 -6.02 -2.22
N ARG A 28 -16.16 -4.99 -2.51
CA ARG A 28 -16.29 -4.41 -3.86
C ARG A 28 -14.96 -3.85 -4.37
N SER A 29 -14.12 -3.28 -3.51
CA SER A 29 -12.77 -2.85 -3.91
C SER A 29 -11.89 -4.01 -4.39
N ARG A 30 -12.29 -5.27 -4.13
CA ARG A 30 -11.61 -6.46 -4.61
C ARG A 30 -12.09 -6.95 -5.98
N TRP A 31 -12.97 -6.20 -6.65
CA TRP A 31 -13.34 -6.52 -8.02
C TRP A 31 -12.24 -6.01 -8.98
N PRO A 32 -11.52 -6.89 -9.69
CA PRO A 32 -10.29 -6.50 -10.38
C PRO A 32 -10.53 -5.66 -11.65
N ASP A 33 -11.77 -5.57 -12.13
CA ASP A 33 -12.13 -4.74 -13.29
C ASP A 33 -11.95 -3.24 -13.02
N PHE A 34 -11.80 -2.81 -11.75
CA PHE A 34 -11.36 -1.45 -11.42
C PHE A 34 -10.05 -1.05 -12.14
N ALA A 35 -9.16 -1.99 -12.46
CA ALA A 35 -7.97 -1.71 -13.27
C ALA A 35 -8.36 -1.18 -14.66
N LEU A 36 -9.39 -1.77 -15.29
CA LEU A 36 -9.86 -1.30 -16.59
C LEU A 36 -10.55 0.07 -16.49
N PHE A 37 -11.21 0.36 -15.37
CA PHE A 37 -11.77 1.68 -15.10
C PHE A 37 -10.70 2.75 -15.00
N VAL A 38 -9.65 2.49 -14.23
CA VAL A 38 -8.50 3.40 -14.10
C VAL A 38 -7.88 3.64 -15.48
N GLY A 39 -7.67 2.58 -16.27
CA GLY A 39 -7.18 2.69 -17.64
C GLY A 39 -8.06 3.57 -18.53
N ARG A 40 -9.35 3.26 -18.63
CA ARG A 40 -10.31 4.01 -19.46
C ARG A 40 -10.46 5.47 -19.00
N THR A 41 -10.39 5.70 -17.70
CA THR A 41 -10.43 7.04 -17.13
C THR A 41 -9.21 7.84 -17.57
N LEU A 42 -8.02 7.24 -17.47
CA LEU A 42 -6.80 7.88 -17.93
C LEU A 42 -6.85 8.16 -19.43
N GLU A 43 -7.29 7.20 -20.25
CA GLU A 43 -7.45 7.41 -21.70
C GLU A 43 -8.29 8.65 -22.02
N ARG A 44 -9.40 8.88 -21.29
CA ARG A 44 -10.23 10.08 -21.45
C ARG A 44 -9.53 11.36 -20.98
N VAL A 45 -8.75 11.29 -19.90
CA VAL A 45 -7.95 12.43 -19.42
C VAL A 45 -6.88 12.80 -20.45
N LEU A 46 -6.18 11.82 -21.03
CA LEU A 46 -5.19 12.04 -22.09
C LEU A 46 -5.78 12.77 -23.29
N ASP A 47 -7.00 12.41 -23.71
CA ASP A 47 -7.71 13.08 -24.79
C ASP A 47 -8.11 14.51 -24.43
N GLY A 48 -8.67 14.72 -23.24
CA GLY A 48 -9.16 16.01 -22.78
C GLY A 48 -8.05 17.03 -22.58
N GLU A 49 -6.94 16.60 -22.00
CA GLU A 49 -5.75 17.42 -21.73
C GLU A 49 -4.83 17.54 -22.95
N ARG A 50 -5.16 16.85 -24.06
CA ARG A 50 -4.38 16.87 -25.30
C ARG A 50 -2.90 16.50 -25.10
N VAL A 51 -2.65 15.51 -24.23
CA VAL A 51 -1.29 15.08 -23.86
C VAL A 51 -0.50 14.64 -25.11
N GLY A 52 0.71 15.15 -25.24
CA GLY A 52 1.60 14.85 -26.37
C GLY A 52 1.22 15.55 -27.68
N VAL A 53 0.29 16.50 -27.66
CA VAL A 53 -0.16 17.24 -28.84
C VAL A 53 0.37 18.67 -28.83
N GLY A 54 1.05 19.05 -29.91
CA GLY A 54 1.55 20.41 -30.13
C GLY A 54 3.02 20.56 -29.79
N GLU A 55 3.51 21.80 -29.89
CA GLU A 55 4.87 22.15 -29.50
C GLU A 55 4.87 22.61 -28.03
N GLY A 56 5.84 22.14 -27.26
CA GLY A 56 5.94 22.50 -25.85
C GLY A 56 6.91 21.61 -25.07
N PRO A 57 6.98 21.80 -23.74
CA PRO A 57 7.69 20.91 -22.84
C PRO A 57 7.15 19.48 -22.89
N THR A 58 7.95 18.51 -22.46
CA THR A 58 7.51 17.12 -22.31
C THR A 58 6.43 16.99 -21.24
N ASP A 59 5.30 16.39 -21.60
CA ASP A 59 4.25 16.04 -20.65
C ASP A 59 4.63 14.85 -19.78
N LEU A 60 4.23 14.88 -18.51
CA LEU A 60 4.38 13.78 -17.57
C LEU A 60 3.02 13.22 -17.20
N VAL A 61 2.81 11.93 -17.50
CA VAL A 61 1.63 11.18 -17.08
C VAL A 61 2.03 10.17 -16.01
N HIS A 62 1.35 10.21 -14.87
CA HIS A 62 1.54 9.25 -13.79
C HIS A 62 0.22 8.59 -13.42
N VAL A 63 0.23 7.26 -13.36
CA VAL A 63 -0.91 6.44 -12.95
C VAL A 63 -0.45 5.31 -12.03
N THR A 64 -1.24 5.03 -11.01
CA THR A 64 -1.01 3.90 -10.10
C THR A 64 -2.18 2.94 -10.18
N PHE A 65 -1.91 1.68 -10.50
CA PHE A 65 -2.87 0.59 -10.39
C PHE A 65 -2.75 -0.05 -9.02
N LYS A 66 -3.84 -0.05 -8.24
CA LYS A 66 -3.86 -0.60 -6.86
C LYS A 66 -4.43 -2.01 -6.80
N GLU A 67 -4.96 -2.53 -7.90
CA GLU A 67 -5.66 -3.82 -7.94
C GLU A 67 -4.75 -4.99 -7.59
N THR A 68 -3.48 -4.95 -7.98
CA THR A 68 -2.49 -5.99 -7.62
C THR A 68 -2.18 -5.98 -6.12
N ASP A 69 -2.07 -4.81 -5.50
CA ASP A 69 -1.89 -4.67 -4.05
C ASP A 69 -3.12 -5.17 -3.27
N LEU A 70 -4.32 -4.73 -3.68
CA LEU A 70 -5.58 -5.15 -3.06
C LEU A 70 -5.79 -6.68 -3.16
N MET A 71 -5.50 -7.28 -4.32
CA MET A 71 -5.59 -8.74 -4.49
C MET A 71 -4.49 -9.46 -3.71
N GLY A 72 -3.28 -8.91 -3.68
CA GLY A 72 -2.16 -9.47 -2.93
C GLY A 72 -2.47 -9.55 -1.44
N HIS A 73 -3.06 -8.50 -0.88
CA HIS A 73 -3.49 -8.47 0.52
C HIS A 73 -4.68 -9.39 0.81
N ALA A 74 -5.64 -9.50 -0.10
CA ALA A 74 -6.85 -10.30 0.10
C ALA A 74 -6.62 -11.80 -0.08
N TYR A 75 -5.84 -12.19 -1.09
CA TYR A 75 -5.74 -13.58 -1.57
C TYR A 75 -4.29 -14.10 -1.66
N GLY A 76 -3.33 -13.20 -1.89
CA GLY A 76 -1.91 -13.54 -2.05
C GLY A 76 -1.48 -13.65 -3.51
N TYR A 77 -0.20 -13.43 -3.79
CA TYR A 77 0.29 -13.37 -5.17
C TYR A 77 0.29 -14.69 -5.97
N PRO A 78 0.36 -15.91 -5.39
CA PRO A 78 0.30 -17.13 -6.17
C PRO A 78 -1.14 -17.66 -6.32
N THR A 79 -2.15 -16.78 -6.41
CA THR A 79 -3.56 -17.19 -6.57
C THR A 79 -4.17 -16.78 -7.91
N PRO A 80 -5.25 -17.45 -8.34
CA PRO A 80 -6.00 -17.07 -9.53
C PRO A 80 -6.55 -15.64 -9.48
N GLU A 81 -6.95 -15.15 -8.30
CA GLU A 81 -7.47 -13.79 -8.10
C GLU A 81 -6.41 -12.74 -8.42
N PHE A 82 -5.22 -12.86 -7.82
CA PHE A 82 -4.10 -11.97 -8.12
C PHE A 82 -3.69 -12.05 -9.60
N SER A 83 -3.62 -13.27 -10.14
CA SER A 83 -3.32 -13.48 -11.56
C SER A 83 -4.33 -12.79 -12.49
N ARG A 84 -5.61 -12.74 -12.11
CA ARG A 84 -6.64 -12.03 -12.87
C ARG A 84 -6.46 -10.52 -12.78
N ALA A 85 -6.20 -9.96 -11.60
CA ALA A 85 -5.91 -8.54 -11.46
C ALA A 85 -4.67 -8.11 -12.26
N LEU A 86 -3.59 -8.89 -12.20
CA LEU A 86 -2.38 -8.60 -12.95
C LEU A 86 -2.63 -8.55 -14.47
N ARG A 87 -3.42 -9.50 -15.00
CA ARG A 87 -3.81 -9.48 -16.43
C ARG A 87 -4.64 -8.26 -16.81
N LEU A 88 -5.51 -7.77 -15.93
CA LEU A 88 -6.33 -6.59 -16.21
C LEU A 88 -5.51 -5.29 -16.13
N VAL A 89 -4.51 -5.24 -15.23
CA VAL A 89 -3.54 -4.15 -15.19
C VAL A 89 -2.68 -4.14 -16.45
N ASP A 90 -2.19 -5.30 -16.88
CA ASP A 90 -1.45 -5.46 -18.15
C ASP A 90 -2.27 -4.99 -19.35
N GLU A 91 -3.53 -5.40 -19.44
CA GLU A 91 -4.46 -4.97 -20.50
C GLU A 91 -4.68 -3.45 -20.49
N ALA A 92 -4.92 -2.86 -19.31
CA ALA A 92 -5.14 -1.42 -19.17
C ALA A 92 -3.88 -0.62 -19.55
N LEU A 93 -2.70 -1.05 -19.06
CA LEU A 93 -1.43 -0.43 -19.39
C LEU A 93 -1.13 -0.51 -20.89
N GLY A 94 -1.35 -1.67 -21.50
CA GLY A 94 -1.16 -1.87 -22.94
C GLY A 94 -1.98 -0.87 -23.75
N ARG A 95 -3.26 -0.67 -23.42
CA ARG A 95 -4.10 0.34 -24.09
C ARG A 95 -3.57 1.76 -23.95
N ILE A 96 -3.15 2.15 -22.74
CA ILE A 96 -2.61 3.49 -22.48
C ILE A 96 -1.34 3.71 -23.31
N VAL A 97 -0.43 2.74 -23.30
CA VAL A 97 0.85 2.82 -24.03
C VAL A 97 0.62 2.90 -25.53
N GLU A 98 -0.25 2.06 -26.09
CA GLU A 98 -0.57 2.10 -27.53
C GLU A 98 -1.25 3.41 -27.93
N LYS A 99 -2.14 3.94 -27.08
CA LYS A 99 -2.77 5.25 -27.31
C LYS A 99 -1.73 6.37 -27.35
N LEU A 100 -0.86 6.45 -26.35
CA LEU A 100 0.21 7.46 -26.32
C LEU A 100 1.16 7.30 -27.50
N ARG A 101 1.56 6.06 -27.83
CA ARG A 101 2.42 5.76 -28.98
C ARG A 101 1.78 6.21 -30.29
N ALA A 102 0.47 6.05 -30.47
CA ALA A 102 -0.23 6.51 -31.66
C ALA A 102 -0.26 8.05 -31.78
N VAL A 103 -0.24 8.77 -30.66
CA VAL A 103 -0.23 10.24 -30.63
C VAL A 103 1.17 10.80 -30.87
N VAL A 104 2.18 10.33 -30.13
CA VAL A 104 3.53 10.93 -30.15
C VAL A 104 4.53 10.16 -31.03
N GLY A 105 4.28 8.90 -31.35
CA GLY A 105 5.25 8.02 -32.02
C GLY A 105 6.23 7.37 -31.04
N ALA A 106 6.75 6.19 -31.39
CA ALA A 106 7.58 5.38 -30.50
C ALA A 106 8.88 6.08 -30.05
N ASP A 107 9.49 6.89 -30.93
CA ASP A 107 10.76 7.59 -30.64
C ASP A 107 10.61 8.77 -29.68
N ARG A 108 9.37 9.13 -29.31
CA ARG A 108 9.05 10.25 -28.42
C ARG A 108 8.28 9.82 -27.17
N LEU A 109 8.21 8.52 -26.89
CA LEU A 109 7.54 7.95 -25.73
C LEU A 109 8.53 7.22 -24.83
N VAL A 110 8.63 7.63 -23.57
CA VAL A 110 9.34 6.91 -22.52
C VAL A 110 8.32 6.33 -21.56
N VAL A 111 8.38 5.02 -21.33
CA VAL A 111 7.52 4.32 -20.37
C VAL A 111 8.37 3.73 -19.26
N VAL A 112 8.05 4.09 -18.02
CA VAL A 112 8.70 3.54 -16.82
C VAL A 112 7.63 2.83 -15.99
N VAL A 113 7.84 1.52 -15.76
CA VAL A 113 6.96 0.69 -14.94
C VAL A 113 7.71 0.30 -13.69
N MET A 114 7.14 0.62 -12.53
CA MET A 114 7.75 0.45 -11.20
C MET A 114 6.68 -0.07 -10.23
N ALA A 115 7.11 -0.53 -9.06
CA ALA A 115 6.23 -0.82 -7.92
C ALA A 115 6.63 0.06 -6.72
N ASP A 116 5.66 0.45 -5.91
CA ASP A 116 5.89 1.14 -4.64
C ASP A 116 6.48 0.20 -3.58
N HIS A 117 6.15 -1.09 -3.65
CA HIS A 117 6.76 -2.14 -2.84
C HIS A 117 6.61 -3.54 -3.46
N GLY A 118 7.34 -4.50 -2.88
CA GLY A 118 7.12 -5.93 -3.15
C GLY A 118 5.96 -6.51 -2.31
N SER A 119 5.76 -7.82 -2.40
CA SER A 119 4.80 -8.54 -1.56
C SER A 119 5.39 -9.85 -1.07
N LEU A 120 5.02 -10.23 0.15
CA LEU A 120 5.31 -11.54 0.71
C LEU A 120 4.08 -12.45 0.54
N PRO A 121 4.29 -13.76 0.35
CA PRO A 121 3.19 -14.69 0.21
C PRO A 121 2.41 -14.69 1.52
N LEU A 122 1.09 -14.66 1.43
CA LEU A 122 0.24 -14.60 2.63
C LEU A 122 0.64 -15.72 3.60
N SER A 123 0.75 -15.36 4.88
CA SER A 123 1.11 -16.30 5.94
C SER A 123 0.16 -17.48 6.00
N LEU A 124 -1.12 -17.29 5.67
CA LEU A 124 -2.11 -18.35 5.55
C LEU A 124 -1.75 -19.37 4.45
N VAL A 125 -1.24 -18.88 3.31
CA VAL A 125 -0.80 -19.72 2.18
C VAL A 125 0.46 -20.49 2.56
N ARG A 126 1.36 -19.90 3.36
CA ARG A 126 2.62 -20.53 3.79
C ARG A 126 2.62 -21.17 5.17
N ARG A 127 1.49 -21.12 5.89
CA ARG A 127 1.35 -21.51 7.31
C ARG A 127 2.47 -20.94 8.20
N ALA A 128 2.92 -19.73 7.88
CA ALA A 128 3.98 -19.06 8.61
C ALA A 128 3.39 -18.36 9.86
N PRO A 129 4.10 -18.35 10.99
CA PRO A 129 3.67 -17.58 12.16
C PRO A 129 3.63 -16.08 11.81
N VAL A 130 2.68 -15.37 12.41
CA VAL A 130 2.54 -13.91 12.29
C VAL A 130 2.49 -13.33 13.68
N VAL A 131 3.33 -12.34 13.93
CA VAL A 131 3.22 -11.52 15.13
C VAL A 131 2.12 -10.49 14.93
N LYS A 132 1.12 -10.50 15.81
CA LYS A 132 0.06 -9.48 15.80
C LYS A 132 0.47 -8.28 16.65
N ASP A 133 -0.02 -7.10 16.31
CA ASP A 133 0.22 -5.87 17.09
C ASP A 133 -0.18 -6.06 18.57
N GLN A 134 -1.29 -6.75 18.85
CA GLN A 134 -1.73 -7.03 20.24
C GLN A 134 -0.78 -7.97 20.99
N GLU A 135 -0.11 -8.88 20.29
CA GLU A 135 0.85 -9.80 20.88
C GLU A 135 2.11 -9.05 21.31
N LEU A 136 2.64 -8.16 20.47
CA LEU A 136 3.76 -7.29 20.84
C LEU A 136 3.38 -6.31 21.96
N GLU A 137 2.17 -5.76 21.92
CA GLU A 137 1.67 -4.90 22.99
C GLU A 137 1.65 -5.62 24.33
N LYS A 138 1.09 -6.84 24.36
CA LYS A 138 1.09 -7.68 25.55
C LYS A 138 2.51 -8.00 26.01
N TRP A 139 3.38 -8.44 25.08
CA TRP A 139 4.78 -8.77 25.36
C TRP A 139 5.53 -7.63 26.03
N LEU A 140 5.36 -6.41 25.51
CA LEU A 140 5.96 -5.19 26.03
C LEU A 140 5.42 -4.85 27.42
N LEU A 141 4.09 -4.83 27.60
CA LEU A 141 3.47 -4.42 28.86
C LEU A 141 3.68 -5.43 30.00
N GLU A 142 3.92 -6.71 29.70
CA GLU A 142 4.33 -7.72 30.70
C GLU A 142 5.76 -7.51 31.21
N ARG A 143 6.67 -7.04 30.35
CA ARG A 143 8.11 -6.88 30.65
C ARG A 143 8.46 -5.47 31.13
N LEU A 144 7.70 -4.47 30.69
CA LEU A 144 7.82 -3.06 31.03
C LEU A 144 6.47 -2.55 31.55
N PRO A 145 6.02 -3.02 32.74
CA PRO A 145 4.71 -2.71 33.25
C PRO A 145 4.56 -1.22 33.58
N VAL A 146 3.34 -0.72 33.43
CA VAL A 146 2.97 0.63 33.91
C VAL A 146 3.05 0.63 35.43
N ARG A 147 3.80 1.57 36.00
CA ARG A 147 3.94 1.73 37.44
C ARG A 147 2.60 2.16 38.06
N PRO A 148 2.28 1.72 39.29
CA PRO A 148 1.07 2.15 39.97
C PRO A 148 0.91 3.67 40.00
N GLY A 149 -0.25 4.16 39.57
CA GLY A 149 -0.57 5.59 39.54
C GLY A 149 0.02 6.37 38.36
N HIS A 150 0.79 5.75 37.46
CA HIS A 150 1.39 6.41 36.30
C HIS A 150 0.56 6.20 35.03
N ARG A 151 0.73 7.09 34.04
CA ARG A 151 0.04 6.99 32.75
C ARG A 151 0.58 5.81 31.94
N ARG A 152 -0.27 5.26 31.06
CA ARG A 152 0.15 4.23 30.11
C ARG A 152 1.09 4.84 29.06
N TRP A 153 2.29 4.28 28.96
CA TRP A 153 3.33 4.78 28.05
C TRP A 153 3.15 4.32 26.60
N LEU A 154 2.57 3.14 26.35
CA LEU A 154 2.35 2.61 25.01
C LEU A 154 1.05 3.15 24.40
N ARG A 155 1.16 3.91 23.30
CA ARG A 155 0.01 4.50 22.59
C ARG A 155 -0.54 3.57 21.51
N LYS A 156 0.33 3.04 20.65
CA LYS A 156 -0.07 2.19 19.53
C LYS A 156 1.12 1.38 19.02
N ILE A 157 0.85 0.17 18.53
CA ILE A 157 1.76 -0.55 17.63
C ILE A 157 1.08 -0.64 16.28
N THR A 158 1.76 -0.22 15.23
CA THR A 158 1.25 -0.30 13.86
C THR A 158 2.37 -0.06 12.85
N GLY A 159 2.31 -0.68 11.67
CA GLY A 159 3.28 -0.46 10.61
C GLY A 159 4.73 -0.77 11.02
N PHE A 160 4.91 -1.79 11.87
CA PHE A 160 6.22 -2.15 12.47
C PHE A 160 6.84 -1.03 13.32
N GLN A 161 6.03 -0.12 13.86
CA GLN A 161 6.46 0.98 14.73
C GLN A 161 5.74 0.93 16.08
N VAL A 162 6.45 1.33 17.14
CA VAL A 162 5.91 1.49 18.49
C VAL A 162 5.79 2.96 18.82
N PHE A 163 4.55 3.44 18.97
CA PHE A 163 4.24 4.81 19.34
C PHE A 163 4.06 4.93 20.85
N VAL A 164 4.74 5.90 21.44
CA VAL A 164 4.84 6.08 22.89
C VAL A 164 4.42 7.49 23.32
N ASP A 165 4.03 7.63 24.57
CA ASP A 165 3.89 8.92 25.25
C ASP A 165 5.21 9.27 25.96
N PRO A 166 5.92 10.33 25.54
CA PRO A 166 7.21 10.70 26.12
C PRO A 166 7.14 11.03 27.62
N ASP A 167 6.09 11.72 28.07
CA ASP A 167 5.95 12.09 29.49
C ASP A 167 5.67 10.85 30.33
N ALA A 168 4.80 9.96 29.83
CA ALA A 168 4.52 8.70 30.51
C ALA A 168 5.75 7.78 30.54
N LEU A 169 6.63 7.81 29.52
CA LEU A 169 7.91 7.10 29.59
C LEU A 169 8.78 7.62 30.74
N GLN A 170 8.86 8.94 30.92
CA GLN A 170 9.59 9.56 32.02
C GLN A 170 9.00 9.18 33.38
N GLU A 171 7.66 9.27 33.54
CA GLU A 171 6.96 8.84 34.76
C GLU A 171 7.28 7.37 35.08
N ASN A 172 7.15 6.48 34.10
CA ASN A 172 7.39 5.06 34.26
C ASN A 172 8.88 4.69 34.36
N ARG A 173 9.79 5.65 34.16
CA ARG A 173 11.24 5.45 34.09
C ARG A 173 11.61 4.36 33.08
N ILE A 174 11.00 4.42 31.90
CA ILE A 174 11.26 3.52 30.77
C ILE A 174 11.91 4.35 29.67
N SER A 175 13.06 3.90 29.18
CA SER A 175 13.74 4.50 28.03
C SER A 175 13.33 3.81 26.72
N PRO A 176 13.41 4.52 25.57
CA PRO A 176 13.26 3.89 24.26
C PRO A 176 14.24 2.73 24.00
N ALA A 177 15.45 2.80 24.59
CA ALA A 177 16.46 1.75 24.46
C ALA A 177 16.04 0.46 25.18
N GLU A 178 15.41 0.57 26.35
CA GLU A 178 14.84 -0.60 27.05
C GLU A 178 13.70 -1.22 26.24
N ILE A 179 12.84 -0.41 25.61
CA ILE A 179 11.79 -0.91 24.72
C ILE A 179 12.38 -1.70 23.56
N ALA A 180 13.41 -1.17 22.90
CA ALA A 180 14.10 -1.86 21.80
C ALA A 180 14.72 -3.19 22.28
N CYS A 181 15.42 -3.19 23.42
CA CYS A 181 16.01 -4.40 24.00
C CYS A 181 14.96 -5.47 24.31
N VAL A 182 13.81 -5.08 24.88
CA VAL A 182 12.71 -6.00 25.18
C VAL A 182 12.04 -6.54 23.90
N LEU A 183 11.94 -5.73 22.84
CA LEU A 183 11.45 -6.19 21.54
C LEU A 183 12.38 -7.23 20.93
N GLU A 184 13.70 -7.02 20.97
CA GLU A 184 14.70 -7.95 20.41
C GLU A 184 14.78 -9.30 21.16
N GLN A 185 14.22 -9.38 22.37
CA GLN A 185 14.04 -10.66 23.07
C GLN A 185 12.86 -11.48 22.54
N HIS A 186 11.98 -10.89 21.72
CA HIS A 186 10.85 -11.60 21.12
C HIS A 186 11.37 -12.53 20.00
N PRO A 187 11.00 -13.83 19.98
CA PRO A 187 11.58 -14.81 19.04
C PRO A 187 11.31 -14.52 17.55
N MET A 188 10.36 -13.64 17.26
CA MET A 188 10.01 -13.22 15.90
C MET A 188 10.44 -11.79 15.55
N VAL A 189 11.13 -11.09 16.45
CA VAL A 189 11.70 -9.77 16.18
C VAL A 189 13.18 -9.96 15.88
N HIS A 190 13.62 -9.52 14.70
CA HIS A 190 15.02 -9.60 14.32
C HIS A 190 15.86 -8.47 14.94
N SER A 191 15.33 -7.25 14.93
CA SER A 191 16.01 -6.04 15.37
C SER A 191 15.00 -4.95 15.71
N ALA A 192 15.33 -4.07 16.67
CA ALA A 192 14.53 -2.89 16.99
C ALA A 192 15.41 -1.63 17.04
N PHE A 193 14.95 -0.55 16.41
CA PHE A 193 15.71 0.69 16.32
C PHE A 193 14.98 1.82 17.06
N VAL A 194 15.75 2.62 17.80
CA VAL A 194 15.26 3.87 18.36
C VAL A 194 15.38 4.97 17.31
N GLY A 195 14.34 5.77 17.11
CA GLY A 195 14.32 6.81 16.07
C GLY A 195 15.48 7.81 16.14
N SER A 196 16.06 8.06 17.32
CA SER A 196 17.25 8.91 17.49
C SER A 196 18.55 8.28 16.98
N ALA A 197 18.60 6.95 16.86
CA ALA A 197 19.75 6.21 16.35
C ALA A 197 19.71 6.01 14.82
N LEU A 198 18.57 6.32 14.18
CA LEU A 198 18.49 6.32 12.72
C LEU A 198 19.23 7.54 12.16
N PRO A 199 20.05 7.38 11.11
CA PRO A 199 20.72 8.52 10.48
C PRO A 199 19.69 9.59 10.09
N LYS A 200 19.89 10.82 10.57
CA LYS A 200 19.07 11.96 10.13
C LYS A 200 19.49 12.29 8.69
N THR A 201 18.74 11.80 7.71
CA THR A 201 19.04 12.00 6.28
C THR A 201 18.66 13.38 5.75
N ARG A 202 18.20 14.30 6.60
CA ARG A 202 17.88 15.66 6.18
C ARG A 202 19.10 16.56 6.35
N SER A 203 20.00 16.52 5.38
CA SER A 203 20.84 17.70 5.13
C SER A 203 19.93 18.84 4.69
N ASP A 204 20.06 20.00 5.33
CA ASP A 204 19.34 21.23 4.97
C ASP A 204 19.30 21.44 3.44
N PRO A 205 18.16 21.84 2.86
CA PRO A 205 18.17 22.36 1.51
C PRO A 205 19.04 23.62 1.49
N ARG A 206 20.19 23.52 0.83
CA ARG A 206 20.98 24.69 0.41
C ARG A 206 20.25 25.44 -0.69
#